data_AF-A0A2X1P7D7-F1
#
_entry.id   AF-A0A2X1P7D7-F1
#
_cell.length_a   1.000
_cell.length_b   1.000
_cell.length_c   1.000
_cell.angle_alpha   90.00
_cell.angle_beta   90.00
_cell.angle_gamma   90.00
#
_symmetry.space_group_name_H-M   'P 1'
#
loop_
_entity.id
_entity.type
_entity.pdbx_description
1 polymer ?
#
loop_
_entity_poly.entity_id
_entity_poly.type
_entity_poly.pdbx_seq_one_letter_code
_entity_poly.pdbx_strand_id
1 'polypeptide(L)'
;MILLLILVAMSVKEIFKTSMVNMAICIACIIMIPAYLASNRPIDEWTIRYIVPFFILAPVVIGRSNNSRGWKFIALGVVTTFILFCSIYMHEKKDNSNDIINQIKHTVRQNNLTNGYASFWFASSASIDGDISIAPIDVNRGLNILACNKWLSKNYWYERGGNFIITDDEVMRNITIKEIGNPSKVIDVGDKKIFVYDKNITFNCN
;
A
#
# COMPACT_ATOMS: atom_id res chain seq x y z
N MET A 1 16.44 -9.76 -10.30
CA MET A 1 16.66 -8.30 -10.40
C MET A 1 17.95 -7.93 -11.14
N ILE A 2 19.11 -8.50 -10.77
CA ILE A 2 20.41 -8.20 -11.41
C ILE A 2 20.40 -8.47 -12.93
N LEU A 3 19.86 -9.62 -13.36
CA LEU A 3 19.74 -9.95 -14.79
C LEU A 3 18.89 -8.92 -15.57
N LEU A 4 17.80 -8.43 -14.98
CA LEU A 4 16.96 -7.40 -15.59
C LEU A 4 17.72 -6.09 -15.74
N LEU A 5 18.46 -5.67 -14.71
CA LEU A 5 19.30 -4.46 -14.76
C LEU A 5 20.36 -4.55 -15.85
N ILE A 6 20.99 -5.72 -16.03
CA ILE A 6 21.98 -5.95 -17.10
C ILE A 6 21.32 -5.83 -18.48
N LEU A 7 20.17 -6.48 -18.69
CA LEU A 7 19.44 -6.42 -19.96
C LEU A 7 18.96 -5.00 -20.29
N VAL A 8 18.49 -4.24 -19.30
CA VAL A 8 18.13 -2.83 -19.46
C VAL A 8 19.36 -2.01 -19.82
N ALA A 9 20.48 -2.14 -19.12
CA ALA A 9 21.70 -1.39 -19.39
C ALA A 9 22.24 -1.61 -20.83
N MET A 10 22.21 -2.86 -21.30
CA MET A 10 22.58 -3.21 -22.67
C MET A 10 21.62 -2.59 -23.71
N SER A 11 20.32 -2.60 -23.42
CA SER A 11 19.26 -2.10 -24.31
C SER A 11 19.21 -0.57 -24.39
N VAL A 12 19.44 0.12 -23.26
CA VAL A 12 19.45 1.59 -23.18
C VAL A 12 20.48 2.19 -24.13
N LYS A 13 21.72 1.67 -24.13
CA LYS A 13 22.82 2.22 -24.94
C LYS A 13 22.50 2.24 -26.44
N GLU A 14 21.75 1.25 -26.89
CA GLU A 14 21.36 1.06 -28.29
C GLU A 14 20.15 1.93 -28.67
N ILE A 15 19.11 1.93 -27.85
CA ILE A 15 17.81 2.53 -28.16
C ILE A 15 17.78 4.04 -27.95
N PHE A 16 18.65 4.55 -27.07
CA PHE A 16 18.70 5.97 -26.74
C PHE A 16 18.98 6.86 -27.97
N LYS A 17 19.61 6.30 -29.01
CA LYS A 17 19.99 7.04 -30.23
C LYS A 17 18.99 6.91 -31.38
N THR A 18 17.94 6.12 -31.24
CA THR A 18 17.08 5.76 -32.38
C THR A 18 15.92 6.73 -32.61
N SER A 19 15.34 7.31 -31.55
CA SER A 19 14.25 8.28 -31.66
C SER A 19 14.05 9.07 -30.36
N MET A 20 13.38 10.23 -30.46
CA MET A 20 13.05 11.07 -29.30
C MET A 20 12.13 10.35 -28.29
N VAL A 21 11.17 9.56 -28.78
CA VAL A 21 10.26 8.76 -27.94
C VAL A 21 11.04 7.70 -27.16
N ASN A 22 11.96 7.00 -27.83
CA ASN A 22 12.82 6.01 -27.21
C ASN A 22 13.75 6.62 -26.15
N MET A 23 14.29 7.81 -26.44
CA MET A 23 15.12 8.57 -25.49
C MET A 23 14.31 8.93 -24.23
N ALA A 24 13.09 9.44 -24.39
CA ALA A 24 12.21 9.78 -23.26
C ALA A 24 11.88 8.56 -22.39
N ILE A 25 11.58 7.40 -22.99
CA ILE A 25 11.30 6.16 -22.26
C ILE A 25 12.55 5.67 -21.50
N CYS A 26 13.73 5.72 -22.11
CA CYS A 26 14.98 5.35 -21.44
C CYS A 26 15.28 6.27 -20.25
N ILE A 27 15.11 7.59 -20.40
CA ILE A 27 15.30 8.56 -19.31
C ILE A 27 14.31 8.29 -18.18
N ALA A 28 13.02 8.11 -18.52
CA ALA A 28 11.97 7.79 -17.55
C ALA A 28 12.23 6.46 -16.83
N CYS A 29 12.82 5.46 -17.49
CA CYS A 29 13.20 4.21 -16.86
C CYS A 29 14.40 4.36 -15.92
N ILE A 30 15.44 5.10 -16.35
CA ILE A 30 16.70 5.22 -15.59
C ILE A 30 16.52 6.10 -14.36
N ILE A 31 15.76 7.20 -14.46
CA ILE A 31 15.58 8.16 -13.37
C ILE A 31 14.90 7.54 -12.13
N MET A 32 14.16 6.45 -12.31
CA MET A 32 13.50 5.72 -11.22
C MET A 32 14.50 5.02 -10.29
N ILE A 33 15.68 4.61 -10.78
CA ILE A 33 16.70 3.92 -9.98
C ILE A 33 17.36 4.86 -8.94
N PRO A 34 17.91 6.03 -9.32
CA PRO A 34 18.43 6.97 -8.33
C PRO A 34 17.31 7.58 -7.49
N ALA A 35 16.09 7.78 -8.03
CA ALA A 35 14.94 8.19 -7.22
C ALA A 35 14.62 7.18 -6.11
N TYR A 36 14.71 5.88 -6.42
CA TYR A 36 14.60 4.80 -5.43
C TYR A 36 15.74 4.84 -4.41
N LEU A 37 17.00 4.97 -4.84
CA LEU A 37 18.16 4.96 -3.93
C LEU A 37 18.25 6.22 -3.05
N ALA A 38 17.81 7.37 -3.57
CA ALA A 38 17.75 8.63 -2.84
C ALA A 38 16.50 8.74 -1.95
N SER A 39 15.50 7.87 -2.15
CA SER A 39 14.32 7.81 -1.30
C SER A 39 14.72 7.28 0.08
N ASN A 40 14.81 8.21 1.02
CA ASN A 40 15.23 7.94 2.38
C ASN A 40 14.11 7.18 3.13
N ARG A 41 14.10 5.84 3.06
CA ARG A 41 13.56 4.85 4.03
C ARG A 41 13.23 3.52 3.33
N PRO A 42 13.97 2.43 3.60
CA PRO A 42 13.65 1.07 3.12
C PRO A 42 12.40 0.44 3.76
N ILE A 43 11.50 1.23 4.37
CA ILE A 43 10.42 0.74 5.25
C ILE A 43 9.04 1.32 4.87
N ASP A 44 8.93 2.25 3.90
CA ASP A 44 7.65 2.92 3.58
C ASP A 44 7.19 2.76 2.12
N GLU A 45 5.86 2.84 1.92
CA GLU A 45 5.09 2.77 0.66
C GLU A 45 5.68 3.56 -0.52
N TRP A 46 6.44 4.62 -0.23
CA TRP A 46 7.15 5.45 -1.21
C TRP A 46 8.13 4.66 -2.07
N THR A 47 8.75 3.61 -1.51
CA THR A 47 9.72 2.76 -2.21
C THR A 47 9.06 1.99 -3.38
N ILE A 48 7.80 1.59 -3.19
CA ILE A 48 7.00 0.87 -4.21
C ILE A 48 6.70 1.80 -5.40
N ARG A 49 6.51 3.10 -5.14
CA ARG A 49 6.17 4.11 -6.16
C ARG A 49 7.26 4.32 -7.20
N TYR A 50 8.53 4.07 -6.88
CA TYR A 50 9.64 4.20 -7.83
C TYR A 50 10.03 2.86 -8.45
N ILE A 51 9.89 1.76 -7.70
CA ILE A 51 10.28 0.44 -8.20
C ILE A 51 9.28 -0.12 -9.23
N VAL A 52 7.98 0.10 -9.04
CA VAL A 52 6.93 -0.43 -9.93
C VAL A 52 7.02 0.20 -11.33
N PRO A 53 7.14 1.53 -11.50
CA PRO A 53 7.35 2.12 -12.82
C PRO A 53 8.59 1.58 -13.54
N PHE A 54 9.68 1.30 -12.81
CA PHE A 54 10.86 0.66 -13.41
C PHE A 54 10.53 -0.72 -13.98
N PHE A 55 9.80 -1.56 -13.25
CA PHE A 55 9.38 -2.89 -13.74
C PHE A 55 8.42 -2.85 -14.93
N ILE A 56 7.67 -1.75 -15.10
CA ILE A 56 6.80 -1.54 -16.28
C ILE A 56 7.60 -1.05 -17.48
N LEU A 57 8.52 -0.09 -17.28
CA LEU A 57 9.28 0.54 -18.36
C LEU A 57 10.46 -0.31 -18.85
N ALA A 58 11.09 -1.09 -17.98
CA ALA A 58 12.23 -1.94 -18.32
C ALA A 58 11.92 -2.94 -19.45
N PRO A 59 10.81 -3.71 -19.44
CA PRO A 59 10.43 -4.56 -20.56
C PRO A 59 10.18 -3.80 -21.87
N VAL A 60 9.64 -2.58 -21.80
CA VAL A 60 9.40 -1.73 -22.99
C VAL A 60 10.73 -1.30 -23.62
N VAL A 61 11.69 -0.89 -22.79
CA VAL A 61 13.05 -0.59 -23.25
C VAL A 61 13.67 -1.84 -23.84
N ILE A 62 13.66 -2.97 -23.14
CA ILE A 62 14.25 -4.22 -23.63
C ILE A 62 13.62 -4.65 -24.97
N GLY A 63 12.30 -4.63 -25.09
CA GLY A 63 11.59 -5.05 -26.30
C GLY A 63 11.90 -4.21 -27.54
N ARG A 64 12.28 -2.94 -27.37
CA ARG A 64 12.63 -2.03 -28.47
C ARG A 64 14.10 -2.11 -28.89
N SER A 65 14.94 -2.86 -28.18
CA SER A 65 16.36 -3.08 -28.54
C SER A 65 16.45 -4.08 -29.68
N ASN A 66 17.49 -3.98 -30.51
CA ASN A 66 17.75 -5.00 -31.53
C ASN A 66 18.19 -6.33 -30.89
N ASN A 67 18.69 -6.29 -29.65
CA ASN A 67 19.01 -7.44 -28.82
C ASN A 67 17.78 -8.28 -28.42
N SER A 68 16.56 -7.73 -28.59
CA SER A 68 15.31 -8.49 -28.41
C SER A 68 14.97 -9.40 -29.59
N ARG A 69 15.72 -9.31 -30.71
CA ARG A 69 15.49 -10.12 -31.90
C ARG A 69 16.24 -11.45 -31.81
N GLY A 70 15.47 -12.53 -31.86
CA GLY A 70 16.01 -13.89 -31.94
C GLY A 70 15.26 -14.89 -31.09
N TRP A 71 15.39 -16.17 -31.44
CA TRP A 71 14.69 -17.27 -30.79
C TRP A 71 14.92 -17.34 -29.27
N LYS A 72 16.14 -17.01 -28.81
CA LYS A 72 16.50 -17.01 -27.37
C LYS A 72 15.67 -16.02 -26.56
N PHE A 73 15.35 -14.86 -27.13
CA PHE A 73 14.58 -13.82 -26.44
C PHE A 73 13.09 -14.15 -26.42
N ILE A 74 12.58 -14.72 -27.51
CA ILE A 74 11.21 -15.25 -27.59
C ILE A 74 11.03 -16.39 -26.57
N ALA A 75 11.96 -17.35 -26.53
CA ALA A 75 11.94 -18.44 -25.56
C ALA A 75 11.98 -17.93 -24.11
N LEU A 76 12.80 -16.92 -23.83
CA LEU A 76 12.84 -16.28 -22.50
C LEU A 76 11.49 -15.66 -22.14
N GLY A 77 10.87 -14.93 -23.06
CA GLY A 77 9.54 -14.32 -22.86
C GLY A 77 8.44 -15.37 -22.61
N VAL A 78 8.44 -16.46 -23.37
CA VAL A 78 7.47 -17.56 -23.18
C VAL A 78 7.67 -18.23 -21.82
N VAL A 79 8.91 -18.50 -21.42
CA VAL A 79 9.22 -19.10 -20.12
C VAL A 79 8.80 -18.19 -18.97
N THR A 80 9.08 -16.88 -19.04
CA THR A 80 8.68 -15.96 -17.98
C THR A 80 7.16 -15.81 -17.89
N THR A 81 6.46 -15.72 -19.01
CA THR A 81 4.98 -15.71 -19.03
C THR A 81 4.40 -17.01 -18.48
N PHE A 82 4.99 -18.16 -18.82
CA PHE A 82 4.56 -19.45 -18.30
C PHE A 82 4.76 -19.56 -16.78
N ILE A 83 5.92 -19.13 -16.25
CA ILE A 83 6.17 -19.08 -14.80
C ILE A 83 5.17 -18.17 -14.11
N LEU A 84 4.89 -16.98 -14.66
CA LEU A 84 3.88 -16.07 -14.10
C LEU A 84 2.49 -16.70 -14.13
N PHE A 85 2.10 -17.34 -15.22
CA PHE A 85 0.81 -18.02 -15.32
C PHE A 85 0.69 -19.17 -14.32
N CYS A 86 1.72 -20.01 -14.19
CA CYS A 86 1.80 -21.04 -13.16
C CYS A 86 1.73 -20.45 -11.76
N SER A 87 2.36 -19.30 -11.50
CA SER A 87 2.30 -18.66 -10.18
C SER A 87 0.89 -18.21 -9.80
N ILE A 88 0.09 -17.76 -10.77
CA ILE A 88 -1.31 -17.38 -10.56
C ILE A 88 -2.17 -18.62 -10.34
N TYR A 89 -1.95 -19.67 -11.14
CA TYR A 89 -2.74 -20.91 -11.07
C TYR A 89 -2.43 -21.75 -9.82
N MET A 90 -1.16 -21.79 -9.41
CA MET A 90 -0.69 -22.47 -8.20
C MET A 90 -0.83 -21.59 -6.95
N HIS A 91 -1.30 -20.35 -7.08
CA HIS A 91 -1.71 -19.60 -5.92
C HIS A 91 -2.99 -20.26 -5.38
N GLU A 92 -2.82 -21.19 -4.43
CA GLU A 92 -3.92 -21.64 -3.60
C GLU A 92 -4.65 -20.39 -3.11
N LYS A 93 -5.97 -20.35 -3.32
CA LYS A 93 -6.83 -19.39 -2.63
C LYS A 93 -6.69 -19.68 -1.15
N LYS A 94 -5.69 -19.05 -0.52
CA LYS A 94 -5.53 -19.10 0.92
C LYS A 94 -6.84 -18.60 1.48
N ASP A 95 -7.50 -19.46 2.25
CA ASP A 95 -8.76 -19.13 2.89
C ASP A 95 -8.49 -17.99 3.87
N ASN A 96 -8.70 -16.76 3.38
CA ASN A 96 -8.47 -15.53 4.11
C ASN A 96 -9.60 -15.26 5.12
N SER A 97 -10.49 -16.22 5.40
CA SER A 97 -11.47 -16.10 6.49
C SER A 97 -10.81 -15.85 7.84
N ASN A 98 -9.56 -16.32 8.02
CA ASN A 98 -8.75 -16.05 9.20
C ASN A 98 -7.86 -14.78 9.09
N ASP A 99 -8.02 -13.98 8.04
CA ASP A 99 -7.34 -12.70 7.92
C ASP A 99 -7.92 -11.70 8.94
N ILE A 100 -7.02 -11.06 9.68
CA ILE A 100 -7.35 -10.08 10.71
C ILE A 100 -8.25 -8.96 10.15
N ILE A 101 -8.09 -8.58 8.89
CA ILE A 101 -8.93 -7.59 8.21
C ILE A 101 -10.38 -8.07 8.09
N ASN A 102 -10.58 -9.32 7.69
CA ASN A 102 -11.93 -9.88 7.55
C ASN A 102 -12.60 -10.06 8.92
N GLN A 103 -11.84 -10.44 9.95
CA GLN A 103 -12.34 -10.48 11.31
C GLN A 103 -12.76 -9.09 11.80
N ILE A 104 -11.92 -8.06 11.58
CA ILE A 104 -12.26 -6.66 11.90
C ILE A 104 -13.54 -6.23 11.20
N LYS A 105 -13.66 -6.44 9.88
CA LYS A 105 -14.86 -6.11 9.11
C LYS A 105 -16.10 -6.77 9.68
N HIS A 106 -16.02 -8.07 9.96
CA HIS A 106 -17.12 -8.83 10.53
C HIS A 106 -17.50 -8.32 11.93
N THR A 107 -16.54 -8.08 12.81
CA THR A 107 -16.78 -7.55 14.15
C THR A 107 -17.41 -6.15 14.11
N VAL A 108 -16.94 -5.26 13.23
CA VAL A 108 -17.51 -3.93 13.02
C VAL A 108 -18.97 -4.03 12.59
N ARG A 109 -19.30 -4.88 11.61
CA ARG A 109 -20.68 -5.14 11.15
C ARG A 109 -21.57 -5.72 12.24
N GLN A 110 -21.10 -6.74 12.95
CA GLN A 110 -21.85 -7.38 14.03
C GLN A 110 -22.20 -6.42 15.17
N ASN A 111 -21.40 -5.37 15.36
CA ASN A 111 -21.65 -4.34 16.37
C ASN A 111 -22.35 -3.09 15.82
N ASN A 112 -22.86 -3.12 14.57
CA ASN A 112 -23.52 -2.00 13.90
C ASN A 112 -22.66 -0.72 13.86
N LEU A 113 -21.34 -0.89 13.76
CA LEU A 113 -20.39 0.21 13.67
C LEU A 113 -20.20 0.56 12.19
N THR A 114 -20.33 1.83 11.84
CA THR A 114 -20.25 2.29 10.43
C THR A 114 -19.09 3.24 10.19
N ASN A 115 -18.76 4.04 11.19
CA ASN A 115 -17.89 5.20 11.08
C ASN A 115 -16.84 5.20 12.19
N GLY A 116 -15.55 5.16 11.83
CA GLY A 116 -14.49 5.11 12.83
C GLY A 116 -13.12 5.55 12.31
N TYR A 117 -12.09 5.24 13.08
CA TYR A 117 -10.71 5.60 12.81
C TYR A 117 -9.77 4.40 12.97
N ALA A 118 -8.69 4.35 12.21
CA ALA A 118 -7.66 3.33 12.34
C ALA A 118 -6.34 3.82 11.74
N SER A 119 -5.23 3.11 11.95
CA SER A 119 -4.03 3.40 11.16
C SER A 119 -4.30 3.18 9.66
N PHE A 120 -3.47 3.80 8.81
CA PHE A 120 -3.68 3.84 7.36
C PHE A 120 -3.99 2.47 6.74
N TRP A 121 -3.25 1.43 7.13
CA TRP A 121 -3.40 0.09 6.57
C TRP A 121 -4.73 -0.57 6.91
N PHE A 122 -5.17 -0.46 8.17
CA PHE A 122 -6.45 -1.01 8.60
C PHE A 122 -7.62 -0.19 8.08
N ALA A 123 -7.52 1.14 8.09
CA ALA A 123 -8.53 2.02 7.53
C ALA A 123 -8.80 1.71 6.05
N SER A 124 -7.72 1.59 5.27
CA SER A 124 -7.79 1.29 3.84
C SER A 124 -8.32 -0.11 3.56
N SER A 125 -7.89 -1.12 4.32
CA SER A 125 -8.24 -2.52 4.06
C SER A 125 -9.64 -2.89 4.53
N ALA A 126 -10.08 -2.34 5.67
CA ALA A 126 -11.38 -2.65 6.25
C ALA A 126 -12.53 -1.85 5.61
N SER A 127 -12.27 -0.71 4.96
CA SER A 127 -13.30 0.14 4.32
C SER A 127 -13.62 -0.23 2.86
N ILE A 128 -13.00 -1.29 2.31
CA ILE A 128 -13.09 -1.62 0.87
C ILE A 128 -14.53 -1.86 0.38
N ASP A 129 -15.39 -2.38 1.25
CA ASP A 129 -16.72 -2.85 0.85
C ASP A 129 -17.77 -1.71 0.81
N GLY A 130 -17.38 -0.49 1.22
CA GLY A 130 -18.18 0.75 1.08
C GLY A 130 -19.28 0.95 2.12
N ASP A 131 -19.63 -0.07 2.89
CA ASP A 131 -20.62 -0.03 3.97
C ASP A 131 -20.04 0.49 5.29
N ILE A 132 -18.73 0.37 5.47
CA ILE A 132 -17.96 0.89 6.59
C ILE A 132 -17.02 1.98 6.07
N SER A 133 -16.99 3.12 6.75
CA SER A 133 -16.09 4.21 6.44
C SER A 133 -15.15 4.47 7.63
N ILE A 134 -13.89 4.09 7.48
CA ILE A 134 -12.85 4.26 8.49
C ILE A 134 -11.83 5.28 8.00
N ALA A 135 -11.66 6.37 8.74
CA ALA A 135 -10.70 7.41 8.39
C ALA A 135 -9.29 7.04 8.90
N PRO A 136 -8.24 7.21 8.08
CA PRO A 136 -6.88 6.90 8.52
C PRO A 136 -6.36 7.96 9.51
N ILE A 137 -5.72 7.53 10.60
CA ILE A 137 -5.08 8.40 11.58
C ILE A 137 -3.59 8.06 11.70
N ASP A 138 -2.78 9.10 11.89
CA ASP A 138 -1.36 8.98 12.18
C ASP A 138 -1.13 8.90 13.68
N VAL A 139 -0.41 7.86 14.10
CA VAL A 139 -0.01 7.68 15.50
C VAL A 139 1.39 8.25 15.66
N ASN A 140 1.49 9.50 16.13
CA ASN A 140 2.77 10.12 16.39
C ASN A 140 3.31 9.64 17.74
N ARG A 141 4.14 8.58 17.70
CA ARG A 141 4.74 7.96 18.89
C ARG A 141 5.74 8.87 19.63
N GLY A 142 6.35 9.84 18.94
CA GLY A 142 7.29 10.78 19.57
C GLY A 142 6.57 11.86 20.39
N LEU A 143 5.44 12.35 19.89
CA LEU A 143 4.62 13.36 20.56
C LEU A 143 3.51 12.77 21.43
N ASN A 144 3.27 11.45 21.33
CA ASN A 144 2.18 10.74 22.00
C ASN A 144 0.81 11.37 21.69
N ILE A 145 0.56 11.62 20.39
CA ILE A 145 -0.69 12.19 19.89
C ILE A 145 -1.22 11.42 18.67
N LEU A 146 -2.53 11.51 18.43
CA LEU A 146 -3.17 11.11 17.19
C LEU A 146 -3.37 12.34 16.30
N ALA A 147 -3.11 12.18 15.01
CA ALA A 147 -3.32 13.24 14.02
C ALA A 147 -4.08 12.70 12.80
N CYS A 148 -4.73 13.60 12.07
CA CYS A 148 -5.33 13.22 10.79
C CYS A 148 -4.24 12.81 9.80
N ASN A 149 -4.39 11.66 9.16
CA ASN A 149 -3.56 11.29 8.03
C ASN A 149 -4.17 11.87 6.75
N LYS A 150 -3.53 12.88 6.12
CA LYS A 150 -4.04 13.55 4.91
C LYS A 150 -3.84 12.76 3.61
N TRP A 151 -3.16 11.61 3.65
CA TRP A 151 -2.87 10.82 2.48
C TRP A 151 -4.05 9.91 2.11
N LEU A 152 -4.51 9.99 0.86
CA LEU A 152 -5.65 9.22 0.33
C LEU A 152 -6.89 9.28 1.23
N SER A 153 -7.06 10.40 1.94
CA SER A 153 -8.17 10.66 2.84
C SER A 153 -8.96 11.89 2.41
N LYS A 154 -10.19 12.01 2.93
CA LYS A 154 -11.06 13.16 2.70
C LYS A 154 -11.35 13.86 4.03
N ASN A 155 -11.26 15.19 4.06
CA ASN A 155 -11.51 15.98 5.28
C ASN A 155 -12.88 15.66 5.92
N TYR A 156 -13.92 15.46 5.09
CA TYR A 156 -15.25 15.13 5.59
C TYR A 156 -15.29 13.86 6.47
N TRP A 157 -14.35 12.92 6.30
CA TRP A 157 -14.27 11.71 7.12
C TRP A 157 -13.96 12.01 8.59
N TYR A 158 -13.22 13.09 8.85
CA TYR A 158 -12.87 13.53 10.19
C TYR A 158 -13.93 14.46 10.79
N GLU A 159 -14.59 15.26 9.94
CA GLU A 159 -15.66 16.18 10.31
C GLU A 159 -16.97 15.47 10.65
N ARG A 160 -17.36 14.43 9.88
CA ARG A 160 -18.58 13.65 10.16
C ARG A 160 -18.52 12.92 11.50
N GLY A 161 -17.30 12.66 11.97
CA GLY A 161 -17.02 11.90 13.18
C GLY A 161 -17.19 10.39 13.05
N GLY A 162 -16.78 9.68 14.08
CA GLY A 162 -16.95 8.25 14.24
C GLY A 162 -17.00 7.86 15.72
N ASN A 163 -17.48 6.66 16.01
CA ASN A 163 -17.67 6.19 17.40
C ASN A 163 -16.76 5.02 17.77
N PHE A 164 -15.81 4.64 16.90
CA PHE A 164 -14.84 3.61 17.23
C PHE A 164 -13.45 3.89 16.66
N ILE A 165 -12.44 3.31 17.29
CA ILE A 165 -11.04 3.34 16.86
C ILE A 165 -10.46 1.93 16.89
N ILE A 166 -9.89 1.48 15.78
CA ILE A 166 -9.12 0.24 15.71
C ILE A 166 -7.69 0.57 16.14
N THR A 167 -7.20 -0.15 17.14
CA THR A 167 -5.88 0.06 17.74
C THR A 167 -4.93 -1.08 17.42
N ASP A 168 -3.79 -0.73 16.85
CA ASP A 168 -2.82 -1.68 16.28
C ASP A 168 -1.96 -2.37 17.34
N ASP A 169 -1.51 -1.58 18.31
CA ASP A 169 -0.55 -1.94 19.34
C ASP A 169 -0.85 -1.24 20.67
N GLU A 170 -0.11 -1.59 21.71
CA GLU A 170 -0.28 -1.03 23.06
C GLU A 170 0.04 0.48 23.12
N VAL A 171 0.97 0.96 22.30
CA VAL A 171 1.34 2.38 22.26
C VAL A 171 0.17 3.20 21.74
N MET A 172 -0.44 2.79 20.64
CA MET A 172 -1.63 3.43 20.08
C MET A 172 -2.79 3.38 21.06
N ARG A 173 -3.00 2.27 21.78
CA ARG A 173 -4.04 2.17 22.83
C ARG A 173 -3.85 3.21 23.92
N ASN A 174 -2.62 3.33 24.44
CA ASN A 174 -2.30 4.28 25.51
C ASN A 174 -2.49 5.73 25.06
N ILE A 175 -2.06 6.05 23.85
CA ILE A 175 -2.27 7.39 23.25
C ILE A 175 -3.77 7.65 23.07
N THR A 176 -4.53 6.67 22.54
CA THR A 176 -5.97 6.79 22.31
C THR A 176 -6.72 7.06 23.62
N ILE A 177 -6.40 6.32 24.69
CA ILE A 177 -7.00 6.51 26.01
C ILE A 177 -6.63 7.89 26.57
N LYS A 178 -5.39 8.34 26.39
CA LYS A 178 -4.93 9.65 26.86
C LYS A 178 -5.67 10.80 26.17
N GLU A 179 -5.86 10.73 24.85
CA GLU A 179 -6.45 11.83 24.08
C GLU A 179 -7.97 11.85 24.09
N ILE A 180 -8.59 10.68 24.02
CA ILE A 180 -10.04 10.55 23.83
C ILE A 180 -10.73 10.13 25.11
N GLY A 181 -10.01 9.50 26.04
CA GLY A 181 -10.52 8.91 27.27
C GLY A 181 -10.80 7.42 27.14
N ASN A 182 -11.34 6.85 28.21
CA ASN A 182 -11.67 5.43 28.27
C ASN A 182 -12.81 5.08 27.31
N PRO A 183 -12.69 3.97 26.55
CA PRO A 183 -13.78 3.47 25.72
C PRO A 183 -14.91 2.89 26.57
N SER A 184 -16.14 3.02 26.07
CA SER A 184 -17.33 2.39 26.65
C SER A 184 -17.32 0.87 26.48
N LYS A 185 -16.74 0.38 25.38
CA LYS A 185 -16.59 -1.04 25.08
C LYS A 185 -15.27 -1.29 24.38
N VAL A 186 -14.59 -2.36 24.76
CA VAL A 186 -13.40 -2.87 24.08
C VAL A 186 -13.74 -4.21 23.47
N ILE A 187 -13.46 -4.37 22.17
CA ILE A 187 -13.67 -5.63 21.45
C ILE A 187 -12.32 -6.13 20.96
N ASP A 188 -11.92 -7.32 21.40
CA ASP A 188 -10.70 -7.97 20.96
C ASP A 188 -10.91 -8.67 19.62
N VAL A 189 -9.98 -8.46 18.69
CA VAL A 189 -9.97 -9.11 17.37
C VAL A 189 -8.52 -9.53 17.10
N GLY A 190 -8.20 -10.80 17.33
CA GLY A 190 -6.82 -11.29 17.29
C GLY A 190 -5.91 -10.53 18.27
N ASP A 191 -4.84 -9.93 17.75
CA ASP A 191 -3.91 -9.08 18.52
C ASP A 191 -4.30 -7.59 18.51
N LYS A 192 -5.38 -7.23 17.79
CA LYS A 192 -5.93 -5.87 17.66
C LYS A 192 -7.08 -5.67 18.63
N LYS A 193 -7.40 -4.39 18.91
CA LYS A 193 -8.56 -4.03 19.72
C LYS A 193 -9.36 -2.92 19.06
N ILE A 194 -10.68 -3.02 19.11
CA ILE A 194 -11.61 -1.99 18.67
C ILE A 194 -12.13 -1.29 19.94
N PHE A 195 -11.78 -0.02 20.10
CA PHE A 195 -12.26 0.84 21.16
C PHE A 195 -13.53 1.54 20.68
N VAL A 196 -14.65 1.31 21.35
CA VAL A 196 -15.95 1.86 21.01
C VAL A 196 -16.36 2.87 22.07
N TYR A 197 -16.94 3.98 21.64
CA TYR A 197 -17.30 5.12 22.47
C TYR A 197 -18.77 5.47 22.28
N ASP A 198 -19.44 5.88 23.37
CA ASP A 198 -20.83 6.37 23.30
C ASP A 198 -20.93 7.82 22.80
N LYS A 199 -19.77 8.46 22.55
CA LYS A 199 -19.67 9.81 22.00
C LYS A 199 -19.16 9.78 20.57
N ASN A 200 -19.57 10.76 19.77
CA ASN A 200 -18.99 10.99 18.46
C ASN A 200 -17.60 11.63 18.63
N ILE A 201 -16.59 11.01 18.04
CA ILE A 201 -15.20 11.48 18.01
C ILE A 201 -14.99 12.20 16.69
N THR A 202 -14.40 13.39 16.73
CA THR A 202 -14.03 14.16 15.54
C THR A 202 -12.59 14.61 15.67
N PHE A 203 -11.87 14.69 14.55
CA PHE A 203 -10.52 15.26 14.50
C PHE A 203 -10.54 16.55 13.69
N ASN A 204 -9.89 17.60 14.20
CA ASN A 204 -9.69 18.83 13.43
C ASN A 204 -8.43 18.68 12.57
N CYS A 205 -8.60 18.72 11.26
CA CYS A 205 -7.53 18.51 10.29
C CYS A 205 -7.07 19.79 9.57
N ASN A 206 -7.50 20.96 10.05
CA ASN A 206 -7.09 22.26 9.51
C ASN A 206 -5.62 22.53 9.78
#